data_AF-A0A452YBA8-F1
#
_entry.id   AF-A0A452YBA8-F1
#
_cell.length_a   1.000
_cell.length_b   1.000
_cell.length_c   1.000
_cell.angle_alpha   90.00
_cell.angle_beta   90.00
_cell.angle_gamma   90.00
#
_symmetry.space_group_name_H-M   'P 1'
#
loop_
_entity.id
_entity.type
_entity.pdbx_description
1 polymer ?
#
loop_
_entity_poly.entity_id
_entity_poly.type
_entity_poly.pdbx_seq_one_letter_code
_entity_poly.pdbx_strand_id
1 'polypeptide(L)'
;MSSVAYFLARDTIDHFNTVVKPIVFLSTFYFFNNPRSTLRDNYLVLLALVYCVTGIGYTLAIWFELGLAQLCSALLPVVLVLVGTDPKFPQFIKQFCYPKWTLEAFIVAGAKNYSGVWLITRCGALLKGGYDINYFALCIAIMMLNGVLFRFVALLSLLKLR
;
A
#
# COMPACT_ATOMS: atom_id res chain seq x y z
N MET A 1 -22.99 23.80 2.77
CA MET A 1 -21.70 23.45 2.11
C MET A 1 -21.86 22.20 1.26
N SER A 2 -21.37 22.21 0.01
CA SER A 2 -21.36 21.02 -0.87
C SER A 2 -20.43 19.95 -0.30
N SER A 3 -20.94 18.72 -0.08
CA SER A 3 -20.15 17.61 0.47
C SER A 3 -18.95 17.24 -0.41
N VAL A 4 -19.10 17.39 -1.73
CA VAL A 4 -18.05 17.12 -2.71
C VAL A 4 -16.92 18.14 -2.59
N ALA A 5 -17.25 19.42 -2.45
CA ALA A 5 -16.25 20.48 -2.26
C ALA A 5 -15.46 20.29 -0.96
N TYR A 6 -16.15 19.89 0.11
CA TYR A 6 -15.50 19.56 1.38
C TYR A 6 -14.55 18.37 1.26
N PHE A 7 -14.99 17.28 0.62
CA PHE A 7 -14.18 16.09 0.42
C PHE A 7 -12.93 16.38 -0.44
N LEU A 8 -13.10 17.08 -1.57
CA LEU A 8 -11.99 17.43 -2.46
C LEU A 8 -10.98 18.36 -1.79
N ALA A 9 -11.44 19.36 -1.02
CA ALA A 9 -10.54 20.25 -0.30
C ALA A 9 -9.68 19.48 0.71
N ARG A 10 -10.28 18.54 1.45
CA ARG A 10 -9.57 17.72 2.43
C ARG A 10 -8.63 16.72 1.79
N ASP A 11 -9.06 16.06 0.72
CA ASP A 11 -8.24 15.11 -0.04
C ASP A 11 -7.01 15.78 -0.66
N THR A 12 -7.15 17.03 -1.15
CA THR A 12 -6.02 17.80 -1.70
C THR A 12 -4.94 18.09 -0.65
N ILE A 13 -5.34 18.45 0.57
CA ILE A 13 -4.39 18.69 1.68
C ILE A 13 -3.67 17.38 2.04
N ASP A 14 -4.39 16.26 2.06
CA ASP A 14 -3.80 14.98 2.39
C ASP A 14 -2.91 14.42 1.28
N HIS A 15 -3.13 14.76 0.01
CA HIS A 15 -2.20 14.40 -1.07
C HIS A 15 -0.80 14.98 -0.87
N PHE A 16 -0.69 16.18 -0.29
CA PHE A 16 0.61 16.72 0.09
C PHE A 16 1.28 15.83 1.16
N ASN A 17 0.52 15.42 2.17
CA ASN A 17 1.01 14.53 3.23
C ASN A 17 1.39 13.14 2.71
N THR A 18 0.67 12.59 1.73
CA THR A 18 0.98 11.27 1.15
C THR A 18 2.26 11.28 0.33
N VAL A 19 2.61 12.41 -0.27
CA VAL A 19 3.86 12.58 -1.03
C VAL A 19 5.05 12.83 -0.11
N VAL A 20 4.89 13.69 0.90
CA VAL A 20 5.99 14.12 1.78
C VAL A 20 6.41 13.04 2.78
N LYS A 21 5.45 12.35 3.41
CA LYS A 21 5.76 11.36 4.47
C LYS A 21 6.71 10.24 4.00
N PRO A 22 6.50 9.60 2.83
CA PRO A 22 7.44 8.60 2.31
C PRO A 22 8.84 9.14 2.05
N ILE A 23 8.98 10.39 1.57
CA ILE A 23 10.29 11.00 1.30
C ILE A 23 11.08 11.13 2.61
N VAL A 24 10.45 11.68 3.64
CA VAL A 24 11.06 11.87 4.97
C VAL A 24 11.41 10.52 5.60
N PHE A 25 10.59 9.49 5.41
CA PHE A 25 10.91 8.15 5.88
C PHE A 25 12.13 7.56 5.14
N LEU A 26 12.15 7.63 3.81
CA LEU A 26 13.24 7.10 2.99
C LEU A 26 14.56 7.83 3.20
N SER A 27 14.56 9.15 3.38
CA SER A 27 15.78 9.93 3.60
C SER A 27 16.58 9.49 4.83
N THR A 28 15.92 8.84 5.78
CA THR A 28 16.57 8.31 6.98
C THR A 28 16.77 6.80 6.84
N PHE A 29 15.69 6.06 6.55
CA PHE A 29 15.71 4.60 6.60
C PHE A 29 16.52 3.95 5.46
N TYR A 30 16.53 4.55 4.27
CA TYR A 30 17.24 4.00 3.11
C TYR A 30 18.74 4.01 3.34
N PHE A 31 19.30 5.10 3.88
CA PHE A 31 20.73 5.21 4.10
C PHE A 31 21.21 4.32 5.26
N PHE A 32 20.40 4.14 6.31
CA PHE A 32 20.76 3.25 7.42
C PHE A 32 20.76 1.77 7.04
N ASN A 33 19.80 1.33 6.22
CA ASN A 33 19.69 -0.09 5.86
C ASN A 33 20.49 -0.45 4.60
N ASN A 34 20.88 0.55 3.80
CA ASN A 34 21.56 0.41 2.50
C ASN A 34 20.97 -0.74 1.65
N PRO A 35 19.65 -0.72 1.39
CA PRO A 35 19.00 -1.80 0.64
C PRO A 35 19.51 -1.81 -0.79
N ARG A 36 19.53 -3.00 -1.40
CA ARG A 36 19.99 -3.17 -2.79
C ARG A 36 18.98 -2.65 -3.82
N SER A 37 17.71 -2.42 -3.43
CA SER A 37 16.69 -1.79 -4.29
C SER A 37 16.97 -0.30 -4.50
N THR A 38 16.49 0.26 -5.61
CA THR A 38 16.67 1.69 -5.90
C THR A 38 15.79 2.56 -4.99
N LEU A 39 16.27 3.76 -4.65
CA LEU A 39 15.50 4.73 -3.87
C LEU A 39 14.17 5.09 -4.55
N ARG A 40 14.17 5.22 -5.88
CA ARG A 40 12.97 5.50 -6.68
C ARG A 40 11.92 4.40 -6.57
N ASP A 41 12.32 3.13 -6.68
CA ASP A 41 11.38 2.01 -6.61
C ASP A 41 10.75 1.91 -5.21
N ASN A 42 11.55 2.03 -4.16
CA ASN A 42 11.03 2.03 -2.78
C ASN A 42 10.10 3.22 -2.52
N TYR A 43 10.40 4.40 -3.09
CA TYR A 43 9.54 5.57 -3.00
C TYR A 43 8.18 5.34 -3.66
N LEU A 44 8.16 4.78 -4.87
CA LEU A 44 6.91 4.50 -5.57
C LEU A 44 6.03 3.50 -4.80
N VAL A 45 6.63 2.45 -4.22
CA VAL A 45 5.88 1.48 -3.42
C VAL A 45 5.31 2.11 -2.15
N LEU A 46 6.10 2.91 -1.42
CA LEU A 46 5.64 3.59 -0.21
C LEU A 46 4.57 4.65 -0.50
N LEU A 47 4.71 5.40 -1.60
CA LEU A 47 3.72 6.37 -2.04
C LEU A 47 2.38 5.68 -2.35
N ALA A 48 2.41 4.59 -3.12
CA ALA A 48 1.20 3.81 -3.42
C ALA A 48 0.57 3.21 -2.16
N LEU A 49 1.40 2.75 -1.20
CA LEU A 49 0.93 2.21 0.07
C LEU A 49 0.22 3.27 0.90
N VAL A 50 0.86 4.43 1.12
CA VAL A 50 0.28 5.52 1.91
C VAL A 50 -0.98 6.06 1.24
N TYR A 51 -1.00 6.15 -0.10
CA TYR A 51 -2.19 6.52 -0.85
C TYR A 51 -3.34 5.51 -0.66
N CYS A 52 -3.06 4.20 -0.65
CA CYS A 52 -4.08 3.18 -0.40
C CYS A 52 -4.62 3.23 1.04
N VAL A 53 -3.73 3.30 2.04
CA VAL A 53 -4.11 3.26 3.47
C VAL A 53 -4.89 4.52 3.86
N THR A 54 -4.54 5.69 3.33
CA THR A 54 -5.29 6.93 3.57
C THR A 54 -6.74 6.83 3.06
N GLY A 55 -6.96 6.22 1.90
CA GLY A 55 -8.30 5.97 1.37
C GLY A 55 -9.14 5.08 2.28
N ILE A 56 -8.55 3.99 2.79
CA ILE A 56 -9.21 3.10 3.77
C ILE A 56 -9.52 3.88 5.06
N GLY A 57 -8.58 4.69 5.54
CA GLY A 57 -8.77 5.56 6.71
C GLY A 57 -9.97 6.48 6.57
N TYR A 58 -10.21 7.07 5.39
CA TYR A 58 -11.41 7.87 5.16
C TYR A 58 -12.70 7.07 5.26
N THR A 59 -12.74 5.86 4.68
CA THR A 59 -13.94 5.02 4.79
C THR A 59 -14.26 4.66 6.24
N LEU A 60 -13.25 4.30 7.03
CA LEU A 60 -13.40 3.97 8.45
C LEU A 60 -13.84 5.19 9.27
N ALA A 61 -13.25 6.36 9.01
CA ALA A 61 -13.58 7.59 9.71
C ALA A 61 -15.00 8.10 9.46
N ILE A 62 -15.62 7.73 8.33
CA ILE A 62 -17.01 8.10 8.01
C ILE A 62 -18.00 7.09 8.60
N TRP A 63 -17.64 5.81 8.66
CA TRP A 63 -18.54 4.75 9.14
C TRP A 63 -18.58 4.61 10.66
N PHE A 64 -17.49 4.94 11.34
CA PHE A 64 -17.34 4.73 12.78
C PHE A 64 -17.10 6.03 13.53
N GLU A 65 -17.46 6.05 14.81
CA GLU A 65 -17.06 7.12 15.74
C GLU A 65 -15.54 7.15 15.92
N LEU A 66 -14.99 8.31 16.28
CA LEU A 66 -13.54 8.58 16.30
C LEU A 66 -12.71 7.50 17.04
N GLY A 67 -13.17 7.06 18.20
CA GLY A 67 -12.47 6.05 19.01
C GLY A 67 -12.43 4.67 18.33
N LEU A 68 -13.58 4.21 17.80
CA LEU A 68 -13.65 2.93 17.08
C LEU A 68 -12.90 2.99 15.75
N ALA A 69 -13.02 4.11 15.01
CA ALA A 69 -12.30 4.31 13.76
C ALA A 69 -10.78 4.21 13.94
N GLN A 70 -10.23 4.76 15.02
CA GLN A 70 -8.81 4.69 15.33
C GLN A 70 -8.35 3.26 15.65
N LEU A 71 -9.12 2.53 16.47
CA LEU A 71 -8.83 1.12 16.78
C LEU A 71 -8.89 0.24 15.54
N CYS A 72 -9.93 0.39 14.72
CA CYS A 72 -10.07 -0.33 13.45
C CYS A 72 -8.92 -0.01 12.48
N SER A 73 -8.50 1.27 12.42
CA SER A 73 -7.39 1.69 11.55
C SER A 73 -6.04 1.11 11.97
N ALA A 74 -5.85 0.80 13.26
CA ALA A 74 -4.65 0.13 13.77
C ALA A 74 -4.71 -1.39 13.58
N LEU A 75 -5.87 -2.02 13.83
CA LEU A 75 -6.03 -3.47 13.80
C LEU A 75 -6.10 -4.03 12.38
N LEU A 76 -6.79 -3.33 11.47
CA LEU A 76 -7.04 -3.80 10.11
C LEU A 76 -5.74 -4.04 9.31
N PRO A 77 -4.73 -3.16 9.32
CA PRO A 77 -3.44 -3.43 8.69
C PRO A 77 -2.76 -4.70 9.22
N VAL A 78 -2.79 -4.93 10.53
CA VAL A 78 -2.17 -6.10 11.17
C VAL A 78 -2.85 -7.38 10.70
N VAL A 79 -4.18 -7.42 10.73
CA VAL A 79 -4.95 -8.58 10.26
C VAL A 79 -4.69 -8.84 8.77
N LEU A 80 -4.69 -7.80 7.93
CA LEU A 80 -4.45 -7.96 6.49
C LEU A 80 -3.02 -8.43 6.16
N VAL A 81 -2.01 -8.03 6.96
CA VAL A 81 -0.64 -8.54 6.81
C VAL A 81 -0.58 -10.04 7.12
N LEU A 82 -1.23 -10.48 8.22
CA LEU A 82 -1.29 -11.89 8.58
C LEU A 82 -1.98 -12.72 7.49
N VAL A 83 -3.13 -12.25 7.01
CA VAL A 83 -3.87 -12.92 5.91
C VAL A 83 -3.06 -12.93 4.61
N GLY A 84 -2.37 -11.83 4.30
CA GLY A 84 -1.54 -11.71 3.10
C GLY A 84 -0.31 -12.63 3.10
N THR A 85 0.23 -12.95 4.28
CA THR A 85 1.49 -13.70 4.41
C THR A 85 1.27 -15.19 4.67
N ASP A 86 0.19 -15.57 5.37
CA ASP A 86 -0.04 -16.98 5.73
C ASP A 86 -0.41 -17.83 4.50
N PRO A 87 0.32 -18.92 4.19
CA PRO A 87 0.05 -19.78 3.03
C PRO A 87 -1.33 -20.45 3.05
N LYS A 88 -1.96 -20.61 4.22
CA LYS A 88 -3.23 -21.33 4.38
C LYS A 88 -4.44 -20.63 3.75
N PHE A 89 -4.40 -19.30 3.62
CA PHE A 89 -5.53 -18.57 3.02
C PHE A 89 -5.57 -18.73 1.50
N PRO A 90 -6.78 -18.87 0.92
CA PRO A 90 -6.96 -19.00 -0.52
C PRO A 90 -6.47 -17.74 -1.24
N GLN A 91 -5.93 -17.93 -2.45
CA GLN A 91 -5.27 -16.88 -3.23
C GLN A 91 -6.20 -15.71 -3.57
N PHE A 92 -7.51 -15.97 -3.74
CA PHE A 92 -8.53 -14.95 -3.98
C PHE A 92 -8.60 -13.92 -2.84
N ILE A 93 -8.59 -14.36 -1.58
CA ILE A 93 -8.64 -13.44 -0.42
C ILE A 93 -7.36 -12.60 -0.35
N LYS A 94 -6.21 -13.21 -0.64
CA LYS A 94 -4.91 -12.53 -0.65
C LYS A 94 -4.83 -11.44 -1.72
N GLN A 95 -5.52 -11.60 -2.85
CA GLN A 95 -5.56 -10.60 -3.91
C GLN A 95 -6.28 -9.30 -3.49
N PHE A 96 -7.21 -9.35 -2.53
CA PHE A 96 -7.84 -8.13 -1.98
C PHE A 96 -6.98 -7.42 -0.92
N CYS A 97 -5.99 -8.11 -0.35
CA CYS A 97 -5.16 -7.56 0.71
C CYS A 97 -4.07 -6.66 0.13
N TYR A 98 -4.14 -5.35 0.38
CA TYR A 98 -3.08 -4.42 -0.05
C TYR A 98 -1.67 -4.78 0.49
N PRO A 99 -1.48 -5.39 1.68
CA PRO A 99 -0.15 -5.77 2.15
C PRO A 99 0.53 -6.83 1.27
N LYS A 100 -0.25 -7.74 0.66
CA LYS A 100 0.28 -8.75 -0.26
C LYS A 100 0.98 -8.11 -1.45
N TRP A 101 0.32 -7.16 -2.12
CA TRP A 101 0.87 -6.45 -3.28
C TRP A 101 2.05 -5.55 -2.90
N THR A 102 1.98 -4.94 -1.71
CA THR A 102 3.06 -4.12 -1.18
C THR A 102 4.32 -4.95 -0.93
N LEU A 103 4.17 -6.10 -0.27
CA LEU A 103 5.28 -7.02 0.02
C LEU A 103 5.91 -7.54 -1.27
N GLU A 104 5.08 -7.98 -2.21
CA GLU A 104 5.51 -8.43 -3.53
C GLU A 104 6.29 -7.34 -4.27
N ALA A 105 5.79 -6.10 -4.28
CA ALA A 105 6.48 -4.98 -4.92
C ALA A 105 7.86 -4.69 -4.30
N PHE A 106 7.99 -4.75 -2.97
CA PHE A 106 9.29 -4.59 -2.29
C PHE A 106 10.26 -5.72 -2.63
N ILE A 107 9.79 -6.97 -2.61
CA ILE A 107 10.61 -8.14 -2.97
C ILE A 107 11.10 -8.02 -4.41
N VAL A 108 10.22 -7.67 -5.33
CA VAL A 108 10.56 -7.52 -6.75
C VAL A 108 11.53 -6.35 -6.98
N ALA A 109 11.35 -5.21 -6.29
CA ALA A 109 12.27 -4.07 -6.36
C ALA A 109 13.68 -4.43 -5.88
N GLY A 110 13.79 -5.21 -4.81
CA GLY A 110 15.06 -5.76 -4.34
C GLY A 110 15.65 -6.73 -5.36
N ALA A 111 14.84 -7.69 -5.83
CA ALA A 111 15.22 -8.75 -6.75
C ALA A 111 15.90 -8.20 -8.02
N LYS A 112 15.39 -7.12 -8.61
CA LYS A 112 15.92 -6.50 -9.85
C LYS A 112 17.42 -6.17 -9.78
N ASN A 113 17.92 -5.82 -8.60
CA ASN A 113 19.31 -5.38 -8.41
C ASN A 113 20.25 -6.51 -7.96
N TYR A 114 19.77 -7.75 -7.83
CA TYR A 114 20.64 -8.91 -7.60
C TYR A 114 21.18 -9.44 -8.93
N SER A 115 22.50 -9.48 -9.04
CA SER A 115 23.25 -9.97 -10.20
C SER A 115 24.35 -10.97 -9.79
N GLY A 116 24.95 -11.63 -10.79
CA GLY A 116 26.05 -12.58 -10.58
C GLY A 116 25.61 -13.87 -9.89
N VAL A 117 26.39 -14.33 -8.92
CA VAL A 117 26.15 -15.58 -8.17
C VAL A 117 24.77 -15.59 -7.49
N TRP A 118 24.28 -14.40 -7.11
CA TRP A 118 22.98 -14.24 -6.45
C TRP A 118 21.78 -14.35 -7.39
N LEU A 119 21.99 -14.50 -8.71
CA LEU A 119 20.91 -14.61 -9.69
C LEU A 119 20.16 -15.94 -9.56
N ILE A 120 20.90 -17.05 -9.38
CA ILE A 120 20.30 -18.40 -9.27
C ILE A 120 19.50 -18.51 -7.96
N THR A 121 20.05 -18.02 -6.85
CA THR A 121 19.37 -18.01 -5.56
C THR A 121 18.15 -17.09 -5.55
N ARG A 122 18.22 -15.92 -6.21
CA ARG A 122 17.06 -15.03 -6.45
C ARG A 122 15.96 -15.75 -7.22
N CYS A 123 16.28 -16.40 -8.35
CA CYS A 123 15.28 -17.09 -9.16
C CYS A 123 14.62 -18.23 -8.39
N GLY A 124 15.38 -18.99 -7.60
CA GLY A 124 14.83 -20.02 -6.73
C GLY A 124 13.91 -19.46 -5.63
N ALA A 125 14.26 -18.31 -5.04
CA ALA A 125 13.42 -17.66 -4.03
C ALA A 125 12.12 -17.07 -4.63
N LEU A 126 12.20 -16.43 -5.79
CA LEU A 126 11.04 -15.91 -6.53
C LEU A 126 10.10 -17.04 -6.95
N LEU A 127 10.64 -18.15 -7.45
CA LEU A 127 9.85 -19.32 -7.85
C LEU A 127 9.12 -19.94 -6.67
N LYS A 128 9.77 -20.08 -5.51
CA LYS A 128 9.13 -20.55 -4.26
C LYS A 128 8.02 -19.61 -3.77
N GLY A 129 8.20 -18.30 -3.96
CA GLY A 129 7.19 -17.30 -3.61
C GLY A 129 6.09 -17.10 -4.65
N GLY A 130 6.22 -17.69 -5.84
CA GLY A 130 5.30 -17.46 -6.97
C GLY A 130 5.31 -16.03 -7.50
N TYR A 131 6.41 -15.29 -7.29
CA TYR A 131 6.55 -13.89 -7.68
C TYR A 131 7.25 -13.75 -9.03
N ASP A 132 6.75 -12.86 -9.88
CA ASP A 132 7.37 -12.52 -11.17
C ASP A 132 7.85 -11.06 -11.16
N ILE A 133 9.04 -10.87 -11.70
CA ILE A 133 9.79 -9.62 -11.75
C ILE A 133 9.06 -8.57 -12.62
N ASN A 134 8.31 -9.04 -13.62
CA ASN A 134 7.57 -8.18 -14.54
C ASN A 134 6.34 -7.52 -13.89
N TYR A 135 5.81 -8.09 -12.80
CA TYR A 135 4.60 -7.58 -12.15
C TYR A 135 4.81 -6.38 -11.23
N PHE A 136 6.02 -5.81 -11.16
CA PHE A 136 6.28 -4.63 -10.33
C PHE A 136 5.30 -3.48 -10.60
N ALA A 137 5.12 -3.13 -11.88
CA ALA A 137 4.22 -2.06 -12.29
C ALA A 137 2.75 -2.40 -12.00
N LEU A 138 2.37 -3.67 -12.18
CA LEU A 138 1.03 -4.17 -11.90
C LEU A 138 0.72 -4.09 -10.40
N CYS A 139 1.66 -4.44 -9.53
CA CYS A 139 1.47 -4.32 -8.07
C CYS A 139 1.18 -2.88 -7.65
N ILE A 140 1.97 -1.92 -8.16
CA ILE A 140 1.75 -0.50 -7.90
C ILE A 140 0.39 -0.05 -8.46
N ALA A 141 0.04 -0.46 -9.68
CA ALA A 141 -1.24 -0.11 -10.29
C ALA A 141 -2.44 -0.60 -9.48
N ILE A 142 -2.41 -1.85 -8.99
CA ILE A 142 -3.46 -2.41 -8.14
C ILE A 142 -3.58 -1.63 -6.82
N MET A 143 -2.47 -1.28 -6.19
CA MET A 143 -2.48 -0.48 -4.96
C MET A 143 -3.08 0.91 -5.17
N MET A 144 -2.69 1.58 -6.26
CA MET A 144 -3.25 2.88 -6.63
C MET A 144 -4.75 2.78 -6.93
N LEU A 145 -5.17 1.75 -7.66
CA LEU A 145 -6.58 1.49 -7.97
C LEU A 145 -7.39 1.27 -6.69
N ASN A 146 -6.90 0.46 -5.75
CA ASN A 146 -7.54 0.30 -4.44
C ASN A 146 -7.66 1.63 -3.69
N GLY A 147 -6.61 2.47 -3.71
CA GLY A 147 -6.67 3.81 -3.11
C GLY A 147 -7.73 4.73 -3.73
N VAL A 148 -7.95 4.65 -5.04
CA VAL A 148 -9.03 5.37 -5.73
C VAL A 148 -10.40 4.79 -5.36
N LEU A 149 -10.54 3.46 -5.37
CA LEU A 149 -11.79 2.79 -5.01
C LEU A 149 -12.23 3.15 -3.58
N PHE A 150 -11.34 3.08 -2.60
CA PHE A 150 -11.70 3.43 -1.21
C PHE A 150 -12.05 4.92 -1.05
N ARG A 151 -11.39 5.83 -1.78
CA ARG A 151 -11.80 7.26 -1.81
C ARG A 151 -13.18 7.46 -2.44
N PHE A 152 -13.48 6.73 -3.50
CA PHE A 152 -14.80 6.77 -4.13
C PHE A 152 -15.88 6.25 -3.18
N VAL A 153 -15.62 5.13 -2.48
CA VAL A 153 -16.50 4.60 -1.43
C VAL A 153 -16.69 5.61 -0.30
N ALA A 154 -15.62 6.29 0.13
CA ALA A 154 -15.70 7.34 1.15
C ALA A 154 -16.54 8.55 0.70
N LEU A 155 -16.42 8.95 -0.56
CA LEU A 155 -17.24 10.04 -1.12
C LEU A 155 -18.72 9.62 -1.18
N LEU A 156 -19.01 8.39 -1.62
CA LEU A 156 -20.38 7.87 -1.64
C LEU A 156 -20.98 7.73 -0.25
N SER A 157 -20.21 7.27 0.74
CA SER A 157 -20.69 7.18 2.12
C SER A 157 -20.96 8.57 2.72
N LEU A 158 -20.11 9.55 2.44
CA LEU A 158 -20.34 10.94 2.86
C LEU A 158 -21.59 11.55 2.22
N LEU A 159 -21.90 11.21 0.96
CA LEU A 159 -23.11 11.67 0.29
C LEU A 159 -24.38 11.00 0.84
N LYS A 160 -24.30 9.73 1.26
CA LYS A 160 -25.44 8.95 1.76
C LYS A 160 -25.74 9.18 3.24
N LEU A 161 -24.73 9.51 4.06
CA LEU A 161 -24.91 9.80 5.50
C LEU A 161 -25.44 11.22 5.79
N ARG A 162 -25.72 12.01 4.74
CA ARG A 162 -26.31 13.33 4.84
C ARG A 162 -27.80 13.27 4.56
#